data_AF-A0A150SK42-F1
#
_entry.id   AF-A0A150SK42-F1
#
_cell.length_a   1.000
_cell.length_b   1.000
_cell.length_c   1.000
_cell.angle_alpha   90.00
_cell.angle_beta   90.00
_cell.angle_gamma   90.00
#
_symmetry.space_group_name_H-M   'P 1'
#
loop_
_entity.id
_entity.type
_entity.pdbx_description
1 polymer ?
#
loop_
_entity_poly.entity_id
_entity_poly.type
_entity_poly.pdbx_seq_one_letter_code
_entity_poly.pdbx_strand_id
1 'polypeptide(L)' 'MRYSDSIIDEVRATRDAIAKEHDNDVDKLAEALKTREANSGRKVVRLPPREVTVVRKAS' A
#
# COMPACT_ATOMS: atom_id res chain seq x y z
N MET A 1 9.69 -25.12 8.56
CA MET A 1 10.08 -24.31 9.73
C MET A 1 9.35 -22.98 9.65
N ARG A 2 8.36 -22.71 10.51
CA ARG A 2 7.76 -21.36 10.59
C ARG A 2 8.79 -20.49 11.29
N TYR A 3 9.47 -19.64 10.54
CA TYR A 3 10.31 -18.60 11.13
C TYR A 3 9.38 -17.60 11.81
N SER A 4 9.35 -17.63 13.15
CA SER A 4 8.78 -16.55 13.96
C SER A 4 9.82 -15.44 14.02
N ASP A 5 9.60 -14.43 13.19
CA ASP A 5 10.37 -13.20 13.20
C ASP A 5 9.56 -12.17 14.00
N SER A 6 10.15 -11.65 15.07
CA SER A 6 9.48 -10.70 15.97
C SER A 6 8.98 -9.46 15.23
N ILE A 7 9.66 -9.05 14.15
CA ILE A 7 9.25 -7.92 13.31
C ILE A 7 7.99 -8.29 12.52
N ILE A 8 7.92 -9.52 11.99
CA ILE A 8 6.74 -9.99 11.25
C ILE A 8 5.53 -10.08 12.19
N ASP A 9 5.71 -10.55 13.41
CA ASP A 9 4.63 -10.68 14.39
C ASP A 9 4.10 -9.31 14.83
N GLU A 10 4.99 -8.33 15.04
CA GLU A 10 4.60 -6.93 15.31
C GLU A 10 3.79 -6.35 14.14
N VAL A 11 4.30 -6.46 12.92
CA VAL A 11 3.62 -5.94 11.71
C VAL A 11 2.24 -6.59 11.54
N ARG A 12 2.10 -7.89 11.82
CA ARG A 12 0.80 -8.58 11.80
C ARG A 12 -0.13 -8.06 12.87
N ALA A 13 0.34 -7.89 14.10
CA ALA A 13 -0.48 -7.35 15.18
C ALA A 13 -1.00 -5.93 14.85
N THR A 14 -0.16 -5.07 14.28
CA THR A 14 -0.57 -3.73 13.82
C THR A 14 -1.61 -3.81 12.70
N ARG A 15 -1.40 -4.68 11.71
CA ARG A 15 -2.36 -4.86 10.59
C ARG A 15 -3.71 -5.39 11.07
N ASP A 16 -3.69 -6.34 12.00
CA ASP A 16 -4.91 -6.92 12.58
C ASP A 16 -5.68 -5.89 13.41
N ALA A 17 -4.97 -5.02 14.14
CA ALA A 17 -5.61 -3.92 14.87
C ALA A 17 -6.33 -2.96 13.91
N ILE A 18 -5.64 -2.50 12.85
CA ILE A 18 -6.22 -1.63 11.82
C ILE A 18 -7.40 -2.31 11.13
N ALA A 19 -7.29 -3.60 10.80
CA ALA A 19 -8.38 -4.34 10.16
C ALA A 19 -9.62 -4.39 11.07
N LYS A 20 -9.45 -4.65 12.38
CA LYS A 20 -10.55 -4.68 13.35
C LYS A 20 -11.22 -3.33 13.55
N GLU A 21 -10.46 -2.22 13.50
CA GLU A 21 -11.03 -0.86 13.53
C GLU A 21 -11.99 -0.59 12.36
N HIS A 22 -11.83 -1.31 11.25
CA HIS A 22 -12.66 -1.20 10.05
C HIS A 22 -13.55 -2.43 9.83
N ASP A 23 -13.88 -3.20 10.88
CA ASP A 23 -14.71 -4.41 10.82
C ASP A 23 -14.19 -5.51 9.87
N ASN A 24 -12.89 -5.51 9.56
CA ASN A 24 -12.27 -6.34 8.51
C ASN A 24 -12.89 -6.12 7.11
N ASP A 25 -13.52 -4.97 6.90
CA ASP A 25 -14.11 -4.58 5.62
C ASP A 25 -13.08 -3.79 4.80
N VAL A 26 -12.72 -4.36 3.65
CA VAL A 26 -11.72 -3.80 2.74
C VAL A 26 -12.19 -2.48 2.13
N ASP A 27 -13.48 -2.35 1.86
CA ASP A 27 -14.04 -1.14 1.26
C ASP A 27 -14.04 0.00 2.28
N LYS A 28 -14.41 -0.28 3.54
CA LYS A 28 -14.32 0.72 4.63
C LYS A 28 -12.89 1.19 4.85
N LEU A 29 -11.92 0.27 4.80
CA LEU A 29 -10.51 0.60 4.94
C LEU A 29 -10.03 1.47 3.77
N ALA A 30 -10.44 1.18 2.54
CA ALA A 30 -10.14 2.00 1.38
C ALA A 30 -10.71 3.42 1.51
N GLU A 31 -11.95 3.58 1.96
CA GLU A 31 -12.57 4.90 2.16
C GLU A 31 -11.88 5.70 3.27
N ALA A 32 -11.49 5.05 4.37
CA ALA A 32 -10.72 5.67 5.44
C ALA A 32 -9.34 6.18 4.93
N LEU A 33 -8.67 5.39 4.10
CA LEU A 33 -7.40 5.78 3.49
C LEU A 33 -7.55 6.96 2.53
N LYS A 34 -8.57 6.98 1.67
CA LYS A 34 -8.88 8.11 0.78
C LYS A 34 -9.15 9.39 1.58
N THR A 35 -9.91 9.28 2.67
CA THR A 35 -10.19 10.41 3.55
C THR A 35 -8.92 10.97 4.18
N ARG A 36 -8.03 10.09 4.66
CA ARG A 36 -6.72 10.48 5.19
C ARG A 36 -5.83 11.12 4.13
N GLU A 37 -5.84 10.59 2.91
CA GLU A 37 -5.11 11.14 1.77
C GLU A 37 -5.56 12.56 1.45
N ALA A 38 -6.87 12.78 1.36
CA ALA A 38 -7.46 14.11 1.13
C ALA A 38 -7.07 15.13 2.21
N ASN A 39 -7.00 14.69 3.48
CA ASN A 39 -6.64 15.54 4.61
C ASN A 39 -5.12 15.75 4.78
N SER A 40 -4.27 15.04 4.02
CA SER A 40 -2.81 15.07 4.21
C SER A 40 -2.14 16.36 3.74
N GLY A 41 -2.86 17.20 2.99
CA GLY A 41 -2.31 18.40 2.33
C GLY A 41 -1.30 18.11 1.21
N ARG A 42 -1.03 16.83 0.92
CA ARG A 42 -0.11 16.41 -0.15
C ARG A 42 -0.84 16.34 -1.47
N LYS A 43 -0.23 16.89 -2.52
CA LYS A 43 -0.77 16.81 -3.87
C LYS A 43 -0.48 15.44 -4.47
N VAL A 44 -1.54 14.69 -4.77
CA VAL A 44 -1.46 13.44 -5.53
C VAL A 44 -1.34 13.80 -7.00
N VAL A 45 -0.30 13.30 -7.67
CA VAL A 45 -0.04 13.56 -9.10
C VAL A 45 -0.07 12.26 -9.87
N ARG A 46 -0.77 12.26 -11.01
CA ARG A 46 -0.75 11.15 -11.96
C ARG A 46 0.32 11.44 -13.01
N LEU A 47 1.41 10.67 -12.97
CA LEU A 47 2.47 10.77 -13.97
C LEU A 47 2.07 10.02 -15.26
N PRO A 48 2.52 10.49 -16.44
CA PRO A 48 2.35 9.73 -17.67
C PRO A 48 3.11 8.39 -17.59
N PRO A 49 2.69 7.36 -18.33
CA PRO A 49 3.44 6.11 -18.43
C PRO A 49 4.88 6.36 -18.90
N ARG A 50 5.85 5.62 -18.35
CA ARG A 50 7.23 5.67 -18.81
C ARG A 50 7.35 4.95 -20.14
N GLU A 51 7.84 5.65 -21.16
CA GLU A 51 8.12 5.03 -22.46
C GLU A 51 9.25 4.00 -22.34
N VAL A 52 9.02 2.81 -22.90
CA VAL A 52 10.04 1.77 -22.98
C VAL A 52 10.95 2.09 -24.16
N THR A 53 12.19 2.50 -23.90
CA THR A 53 13.22 2.58 -24.94
C THR A 53 13.61 1.17 -25.33
N VAL A 54 13.08 0.71 -26.47
CA VAL A 54 13.50 -0.57 -27.06
C VAL A 54 14.92 -0.40 -27.60
N VAL A 55 15.91 -0.75 -26.80
CA VAL A 55 17.31 -0.82 -27.25
C VAL A 55 17.38 -1.96 -28.26
N ARG A 56 17.43 -1.64 -29.56
CA ARG A 56 17.71 -2.64 -30.59
C ARG A 56 19.11 -3.19 -30.32
N LYS A 57 19.21 -4.50 -30.07
CA LYS A 57 20.50 -5.19 -30.08
C LYS A 57 21.09 -5.04 -31.49
N ALA A 58 22.35 -4.58 -31.56
CA ALA A 58 23.11 -4.62 -32.81
C ALA A 58 23.23 -6.08 -33.26
N SER A 59 22.96 -6.31 -34.56
CA SER A 59 23.10 -7.60 -35.24
C SER A 59 24.56 -7.94 -35.48
#